data_AF-A0A9D8GK88-F1
#
_entry.id   AF-A0A9D8GK88-F1
#
_cell.length_a   1.000
_cell.length_b   1.000
_cell.length_c   1.000
_cell.angle_alpha   90.00
_cell.angle_beta   90.00
_cell.angle_gamma   90.00
#
_symmetry.space_group_name_H-M   'P 1'
#
loop_
_entity.id
_entity.type
_entity.pdbx_description
1 polymer ?
#
loop_
_entity_poly.entity_id
_entity_poly.type
_entity_poly.pdbx_seq_one_letter_code
_entity_poly.pdbx_strand_id
1 'polypeptide(L)'
;MSMKDTGTSSRTASCAWPQVENSRMLMFLRHWAEARRGAIVPARSAIDPAAIAPCLSNVFIYRYLAETCDFALSLAGEEIKSFWRVPLEGRSMREILGGEEGELAIARGLTVVDTPALI
;
A
#
# COMPACT_ATOMS: atom_id res chain seq x y z
N MET A 1 34.96 18.67 -16.60
CA MET A 1 33.88 17.71 -16.92
C MET A 1 33.83 16.72 -15.76
N SER A 2 33.06 17.04 -14.71
CA SER A 2 33.05 16.27 -13.46
C SER A 2 31.75 15.50 -13.34
N MET A 3 31.89 14.17 -13.28
CA MET A 3 30.93 13.25 -12.69
C MET A 3 30.58 13.75 -11.28
N LYS A 4 29.29 14.00 -11.05
CA LYS A 4 28.76 14.11 -9.69
C LYS A 4 28.37 12.71 -9.26
N ASP A 5 29.01 12.24 -8.20
CA ASP A 5 28.60 11.10 -7.41
C ASP A 5 27.11 11.23 -7.07
N THR A 6 26.27 10.46 -7.76
CA THR A 6 24.90 10.20 -7.32
C THR A 6 25.01 9.21 -6.17
N GLY A 7 25.07 9.76 -4.95
CA GLY A 7 25.03 9.01 -3.72
C GLY A 7 23.87 8.01 -3.74
N THR A 8 24.22 6.73 -3.68
CA THR A 8 23.32 5.65 -3.30
C THR A 8 22.78 5.97 -1.92
N SER A 9 21.61 6.61 -1.85
CA SER A 9 20.88 6.78 -0.60
C SER A 9 20.34 5.42 -0.18
N SER A 10 21.16 4.64 0.52
CA SER A 10 20.69 3.53 1.34
C SER A 10 19.64 4.07 2.30
N ARG A 11 18.36 3.80 2.00
CA ARG A 11 17.25 3.98 2.94
C ARG A 11 17.44 2.96 4.05
N THR A 12 18.20 3.32 5.08
CA THR A 12 18.05 2.70 6.39
C THR A 12 16.58 2.81 6.76
N ALA A 13 15.92 1.66 6.98
CA ALA A 13 14.57 1.63 7.50
C ALA A 13 14.58 2.33 8.85
N SER A 14 14.08 3.56 8.88
CA SER A 14 13.97 4.34 10.10
C SER A 14 12.98 3.60 11.00
N CYS A 15 13.42 3.24 12.21
CA CYS A 15 12.57 2.69 13.27
C CYS A 15 11.63 3.77 13.87
N ALA A 16 11.44 4.90 13.18
CA ALA A 16 10.65 6.03 13.65
C ALA A 16 9.25 5.99 13.06
N TRP A 17 8.27 6.26 13.92
CA TRP A 17 6.89 6.45 13.51
C TRP A 17 6.78 7.58 12.46
N PRO A 18 6.01 7.39 11.37
CA PRO A 18 5.89 8.38 10.32
C PRO A 18 5.26 9.67 10.85
N GLN A 19 5.86 10.80 10.45
CA GLN A 19 5.33 12.13 10.78
C GLN A 19 4.24 12.48 9.77
N VAL A 20 2.99 12.32 10.18
CA VAL A 20 1.80 12.52 9.33
C VAL A 20 0.87 13.50 10.00
N GLU A 21 0.50 14.57 9.30
CA GLU A 21 -0.42 15.58 9.84
C GLU A 21 -1.89 15.17 9.75
N ASN A 22 -2.24 14.30 8.79
CA ASN A 22 -3.60 13.86 8.57
C ASN A 22 -4.06 12.89 9.66
N SER A 23 -5.05 13.30 10.45
CA SER A 23 -5.59 12.52 11.58
C SER A 23 -6.17 11.17 11.17
N ARG A 24 -6.82 11.07 9.99
CA ARG A 24 -7.35 9.79 9.48
C ARG A 24 -6.22 8.84 9.13
N MET A 25 -5.14 9.36 8.52
CA MET A 25 -3.99 8.54 8.19
C MET A 25 -3.24 8.09 9.45
N LEU A 26 -3.10 8.95 10.47
CA LEU A 26 -2.56 8.55 11.77
C LEU A 26 -3.40 7.45 12.45
N MET A 27 -4.73 7.59 12.44
CA MET A 27 -5.66 6.57 12.95
C MET A 27 -5.47 5.24 12.22
N PHE A 28 -5.45 5.26 10.89
CA PHE A 28 -5.25 4.07 10.07
C PHE A 28 -3.90 3.40 10.37
N LEU A 29 -2.81 4.18 10.43
CA LEU A 29 -1.47 3.65 10.70
C LEU A 29 -1.36 3.00 12.08
N ARG A 30 -1.98 3.60 13.11
CA ARG A 30 -2.04 3.01 14.46
C ARG A 30 -2.78 1.68 14.46
N HIS A 31 -3.98 1.65 13.88
CA HIS A 31 -4.78 0.42 13.76
C HIS A 31 -4.04 -0.67 12.98
N TRP A 32 -3.40 -0.29 11.86
CA TRP A 32 -2.60 -1.20 11.05
C TRP A 32 -1.44 -1.79 11.85
N ALA A 33 -0.67 -0.97 12.57
CA ALA A 33 0.46 -1.42 13.37
C ALA A 33 0.04 -2.36 14.50
N GLU A 34 -1.07 -2.08 15.18
CA GLU A 34 -1.65 -2.93 16.22
C GLU A 34 -2.16 -4.27 15.66
N ALA A 35 -2.90 -4.24 14.56
CA ALA A 35 -3.46 -5.42 13.91
C ALA A 35 -2.37 -6.36 13.35
N ARG A 36 -1.21 -5.81 12.99
CA ARG A 36 -0.07 -6.56 12.44
C ARG A 36 0.48 -7.59 13.44
N ARG A 37 0.45 -7.31 14.74
CA ARG A 37 0.97 -8.20 15.82
C ARG A 37 2.37 -8.77 15.51
N GLY A 38 3.23 -7.96 14.90
CA GLY A 38 4.59 -8.35 14.50
C GLY A 38 4.74 -9.08 13.15
N ALA A 39 3.65 -9.42 12.45
CA ALA A 39 3.70 -9.96 11.08
C ALA A 39 4.22 -8.93 10.06
N ILE A 40 4.51 -9.31 8.81
CA ILE A 40 4.93 -8.34 7.78
C ILE A 40 3.76 -7.40 7.40
N VAL A 41 2.60 -8.01 7.13
CA VAL A 41 1.31 -7.34 6.91
C VAL A 41 0.26 -7.97 7.83
N PRO A 42 -0.75 -7.21 8.30
CA PRO A 42 -1.84 -7.77 9.10
C PRO A 42 -2.67 -8.75 8.27
N ALA A 43 -3.15 -9.81 8.92
CA ALA A 43 -4.21 -10.62 8.33
C ALA A 43 -5.45 -9.75 8.12
N ARG A 44 -6.15 -9.90 6.98
CA ARG A 44 -7.35 -9.10 6.69
C ARG A 44 -8.40 -9.20 7.79
N SER A 45 -8.56 -10.38 8.40
CA SER A 45 -9.49 -10.62 9.52
C SER A 45 -9.10 -9.91 10.82
N ALA A 46 -7.85 -9.46 10.95
CA ALA A 46 -7.38 -8.70 12.12
C ALA A 46 -7.68 -7.19 12.00
N ILE A 47 -8.07 -6.72 10.81
CA ILE A 47 -8.47 -5.33 10.59
C ILE A 47 -9.95 -5.19 10.92
N ASP A 48 -10.25 -4.55 12.05
CA ASP A 48 -11.60 -4.09 12.35
C ASP A 48 -11.99 -2.90 11.46
N PRO A 49 -13.00 -3.02 10.57
CA PRO A 49 -13.43 -1.92 9.72
C PRO A 49 -14.05 -0.76 10.51
N ALA A 50 -14.67 -1.02 11.67
CA ALA A 50 -15.29 0.02 12.48
C ALA A 50 -14.25 0.96 13.09
N ALA A 51 -13.09 0.44 13.49
CA ALA A 51 -11.96 1.21 14.01
C ALA A 51 -11.36 2.19 12.97
N ILE A 52 -11.53 1.92 11.68
CA ILE A 52 -11.05 2.78 10.57
C ILE A 52 -12.20 3.33 9.71
N ALA A 53 -13.42 3.39 10.23
CA ALA A 53 -14.61 3.82 9.48
C ALA A 53 -14.40 5.13 8.68
N PRO A 54 -13.76 6.20 9.22
CA PRO A 54 -13.51 7.43 8.48
C PRO A 54 -12.56 7.30 7.28
N CYS A 55 -11.83 6.18 7.19
CA CYS A 55 -10.87 5.89 6.15
C CYS A 55 -11.45 5.01 5.04
N LEU A 56 -12.58 4.30 5.29
CA LEU A 56 -13.05 3.22 4.42
C LEU A 56 -13.33 3.65 2.97
N SER A 57 -13.76 4.89 2.75
CA SER A 57 -13.97 5.40 1.39
C SER A 57 -12.67 5.67 0.61
N ASN A 58 -11.53 5.74 1.30
CA ASN A 58 -10.22 6.12 0.76
C ASN A 58 -9.19 4.98 0.84
N VAL A 59 -9.60 3.73 1.09
CA VAL A 59 -8.70 2.57 1.17
C VAL A 59 -8.98 1.56 0.06
N PHE A 60 -7.95 0.84 -0.34
CA PHE A 60 -8.05 -0.32 -1.21
C PHE A 60 -7.36 -1.53 -0.58
N ILE A 61 -7.77 -2.73 -0.99
CA ILE A 61 -7.12 -3.99 -0.63
C ILE A 61 -6.68 -4.67 -1.91
N TYR A 62 -5.38 -4.90 -2.05
CA TYR A 62 -4.83 -5.75 -3.10
C TYR A 62 -4.58 -7.16 -2.60
N ARG A 63 -4.74 -8.13 -3.49
CA ARG A 63 -4.30 -9.52 -3.33
C ARG A 63 -3.10 -9.74 -4.20
N TYR A 64 -2.00 -10.19 -3.62
CA TYR A 64 -0.82 -10.60 -4.38
C TYR A 64 -1.10 -11.86 -5.20
N LEU A 65 -0.74 -11.83 -6.48
CA LEU A 65 -0.82 -12.93 -7.44
C LEU A 65 0.61 -13.42 -7.71
N ALA A 66 0.99 -14.53 -7.07
CA ALA A 66 2.37 -15.02 -7.12
C ALA A 66 2.77 -15.52 -8.52
N GLU A 67 1.80 -16.07 -9.27
CA GLU A 67 2.01 -16.66 -10.59
C GLU A 67 2.42 -15.62 -11.64
N THR A 68 1.96 -14.38 -11.48
CA THR A 68 2.18 -13.27 -12.42
C THR A 68 3.01 -12.13 -11.83
N CYS A 69 3.41 -12.26 -10.56
CA CYS A 69 4.05 -11.19 -9.78
C CYS A 69 3.28 -9.87 -9.91
N ASP A 70 1.97 -9.92 -9.69
CA ASP A 70 1.04 -8.79 -9.86
C ASP A 70 0.09 -8.69 -8.66
N PHE A 71 -0.79 -7.70 -8.65
CA PHE A 71 -1.72 -7.43 -7.56
C PHE A 71 -3.13 -7.22 -8.10
N ALA A 72 -4.06 -8.11 -7.73
CA ALA A 72 -5.49 -7.96 -8.05
C ALA A 72 -6.21 -7.12 -6.99
N LEU A 73 -6.93 -6.10 -7.42
CA LEU A 73 -7.71 -5.24 -6.53
C LEU A 73 -8.94 -6.00 -6.01
N SER A 74 -8.98 -6.28 -4.71
CA SER A 74 -10.07 -7.03 -4.07
C SER A 74 -11.18 -6.15 -3.51
N LEU A 75 -10.86 -4.91 -3.15
CA LEU A 75 -11.80 -3.93 -2.59
C LEU A 75 -11.26 -2.52 -2.85
N ALA A 76 -12.13 -1.59 -3.21
CA ALA A 76 -11.85 -0.17 -3.21
C ALA A 76 -12.98 0.60 -2.52
N GLY A 77 -12.60 1.64 -1.76
CA GLY A 77 -13.55 2.60 -1.20
C GLY A 77 -14.19 3.49 -2.28
N GLU A 78 -15.35 4.06 -1.96
CA GLU A 78 -16.17 4.79 -2.94
C GLU A 78 -15.49 6.05 -3.50
N GLU A 79 -14.67 6.77 -2.71
CA GLU A 79 -13.92 7.91 -3.24
C GLU A 79 -12.88 7.44 -4.27
N ILE A 80 -12.18 6.32 -4.01
CA ILE A 80 -11.24 5.73 -4.97
C ILE A 80 -11.98 5.33 -6.25
N LYS A 81 -13.11 4.64 -6.14
CA LYS A 81 -13.92 4.24 -7.30
C LYS A 81 -14.35 5.44 -8.13
N SER A 82 -14.70 6.57 -7.50
CA SER A 82 -15.16 7.77 -8.21
C SER A 82 -14.12 8.35 -9.18
N PHE A 83 -12.83 8.14 -8.92
CA PHE A 83 -11.74 8.59 -9.81
C PHE A 83 -11.61 7.72 -11.07
N TRP A 84 -12.13 6.50 -11.04
CA TRP A 84 -11.98 5.54 -12.13
C TRP A 84 -13.28 5.34 -12.89
N ARG A 85 -13.21 5.41 -14.22
CA ARG A 85 -14.38 5.22 -15.09
C ARG A 85 -14.71 3.75 -15.38
N VAL A 86 -13.95 2.83 -14.80
CA VAL A 86 -14.04 1.39 -15.04
C VAL A 86 -14.21 0.65 -13.71
N PRO A 87 -14.90 -0.52 -13.71
CA PRO A 87 -14.92 -1.39 -12.54
C PRO A 87 -13.51 -1.78 -12.15
N LEU A 88 -13.20 -1.68 -10.86
CA LEU A 88 -11.84 -1.82 -10.33
C LEU A 88 -11.60 -3.21 -9.76
N GLU A 89 -12.60 -3.81 -9.13
CA GLU A 89 -12.50 -5.11 -8.48
C GLU A 89 -12.16 -6.22 -9.48
N GLY A 90 -11.23 -7.08 -9.08
CA GLY A 90 -10.73 -8.21 -9.86
C GLY A 90 -9.63 -7.86 -10.86
N ARG A 91 -9.43 -6.58 -11.21
CA ARG A 91 -8.39 -6.16 -12.14
C ARG A 91 -7.01 -6.12 -11.48
N SER A 92 -5.99 -6.43 -12.25
CA SER A 92 -4.59 -6.34 -11.83
C SER A 92 -4.06 -4.90 -11.86
N MET A 93 -2.93 -4.62 -11.19
CA MET A 93 -2.29 -3.31 -11.26
C MET A 93 -1.85 -2.98 -12.69
N ARG A 94 -1.37 -3.97 -13.46
CA ARG A 94 -1.03 -3.77 -14.88
C ARG A 94 -2.25 -3.38 -15.71
N GLU A 95 -3.42 -3.97 -15.43
CA GLU A 95 -4.65 -3.64 -16.14
C GLU A 95 -5.20 -2.25 -15.78
N ILE A 96 -5.05 -1.83 -14.52
CA ILE A 96 -5.58 -0.55 -14.02
C ILE A 96 -4.68 0.62 -14.43
N LEU A 97 -3.38 0.51 -14.18
CA LEU A 97 -2.42 1.60 -14.37
C LEU A 97 -1.73 1.53 -15.75
N GLY A 98 -1.40 0.32 -16.22
CA GLY A 98 -0.67 0.12 -17.47
C GLY A 98 0.73 0.71 -17.48
N GLY A 99 1.48 0.39 -18.55
CA GLY A 99 2.78 1.01 -18.84
C GLY A 99 3.78 1.00 -17.68
N GLU A 100 4.59 2.04 -17.60
CA GLU A 100 5.62 2.21 -16.57
C GLU A 100 5.04 2.43 -15.16
N GLU A 101 3.87 3.06 -15.07
CA GLU A 101 3.20 3.35 -13.80
C GLU A 101 2.74 2.07 -13.10
N GLY A 102 2.20 1.12 -13.86
CA GLY A 102 1.85 -0.21 -13.37
C GLY A 102 3.08 -0.97 -12.86
N GLU A 103 4.17 -0.99 -13.61
CA GLU A 103 5.41 -1.66 -13.18
C GLU A 103 6.02 -1.02 -11.93
N LEU A 104 5.98 0.30 -11.81
CA LEU A 104 6.42 1.00 -10.60
C LEU A 104 5.54 0.68 -9.39
N ALA A 105 4.22 0.60 -9.57
CA ALA A 105 3.30 0.23 -8.50
C ALA A 105 3.53 -1.21 -8.03
N ILE A 106 3.75 -2.14 -8.96
CA ILE A 106 4.08 -3.54 -8.66
C ILE A 106 5.40 -3.64 -7.90
N ALA A 107 6.44 -2.95 -8.36
CA ALA A 107 7.73 -2.95 -7.69
C ALA A 107 7.61 -2.47 -6.24
N ARG A 108 6.82 -1.41 -5.99
CA ARG A 108 6.52 -0.93 -4.62
C ARG A 108 5.71 -1.96 -3.83
N GLY A 109 4.70 -2.57 -4.42
CA GLY A 109 3.89 -3.62 -3.77
C GLY A 109 4.76 -4.79 -3.31
N LEU A 110 5.69 -5.25 -4.15
CA LEU A 110 6.60 -6.34 -3.84
C LEU A 110 7.50 -6.04 -2.63
N THR A 111 7.94 -4.78 -2.45
CA THR A 111 8.70 -4.42 -1.24
C THR A 111 7.91 -4.64 0.06
N VAL A 112 6.58 -4.51 0.02
CA VAL A 112 5.71 -4.66 1.20
C VAL A 112 5.37 -6.11 1.49
N VAL A 113 5.48 -7.01 0.50
CA VAL A 113 5.22 -8.45 0.68
C VAL A 113 6.25 -9.07 1.62
N ASP A 114 7.52 -8.67 1.50
CA ASP A 114 8.63 -9.27 2.25
C ASP A 114 9.23 -8.35 3.32
N THR A 115 8.89 -7.05 3.32
CA THR A 115 9.41 -6.08 4.30
C THR A 115 8.28 -5.40 5.06
N PRO A 116 8.31 -5.34 6.41
CA PRO A 116 7.33 -4.61 7.17
C PRO A 116 7.28 -3.12 6.79
N ALA A 117 6.08 -2.60 6.54
CA ALA A 117 5.88 -1.18 6.17
C ALA A 117 6.03 -0.19 7.34
N LEU A 118 5.91 -0.68 8.59
CA LEU A 118 6.10 0.08 9.84
C LEU A 118 6.87 -0.83 10.81
N ILE A 119 7.95 -0.30 11.41
CA ILE A 119 8.74 -1.00 12.43
C ILE A 119 8.18 -0.63 13.80
#